data_AF-A0A952B3T7-F1
#
_entry.id   AF-A0A952B3T7-F1
#
_cell.length_a   1.000
_cell.length_b   1.000
_cell.length_c   1.000
_cell.angle_alpha   90.00
_cell.angle_beta   90.00
_cell.angle_gamma   90.00
#
_symmetry.space_group_name_H-M   'P 1'
#
loop_
_entity.id
_entity.type
_entity.pdbx_description
1 polymer ?
#
loop_
_entity_poly.entity_id
_entity_poly.type
_entity_poly.pdbx_seq_one_letter_code
_entity_poly.pdbx_strand_id
1 'polypeptide(L)'
;MGQIVPAPPGEFGSDCLSCSPPLGTRWEVGETPAFVYVYFSELVKCPAGVKAPPNGQTFKLPQDISNPCLWRSIGTSWDVIFNARGFAPDESFVQLNDSAGRFHFRGTGAICPAEYTVFPNTAVACLVGNESIGGTAAVYWMDEVLDIISEYNIPTESQLFYELFLIDNVIPVHKFTNRERTLNIKFEIP
;
A
#
# COMPACT_ATOMS: atom_id res chain seq x y z
N MET A 1 -17.87 -12.00 -31.38
CA MET A 1 -16.54 -12.39 -30.87
C MET A 1 -15.98 -11.16 -30.18
N GLY A 2 -15.93 -11.18 -28.84
CA GLY A 2 -15.40 -10.05 -28.07
C GLY A 2 -13.88 -10.03 -28.18
N GLN A 3 -13.35 -8.92 -28.65
CA GLN A 3 -11.92 -8.66 -28.67
C GLN A 3 -11.43 -8.65 -27.21
N ILE A 4 -10.41 -9.46 -26.89
CA ILE A 4 -9.72 -9.37 -25.61
C ILE A 4 -9.08 -7.99 -25.59
N VAL A 5 -9.66 -7.08 -24.81
CA VAL A 5 -9.07 -5.77 -24.55
C VAL A 5 -7.95 -6.04 -23.54
N PRO A 6 -6.69 -5.67 -23.83
CA PRO A 6 -5.61 -5.86 -22.86
C PRO A 6 -5.98 -5.16 -21.56
N ALA A 7 -5.54 -5.75 -20.44
CA ALA A 7 -5.65 -5.09 -19.13
C ALA A 7 -5.19 -3.63 -19.26
N PRO A 8 -5.83 -2.68 -18.55
CA PRO A 8 -5.28 -1.34 -18.45
C PRO A 8 -3.81 -1.49 -18.08
N PRO A 9 -2.87 -0.80 -18.76
CA PRO A 9 -1.47 -0.90 -18.37
C PRO A 9 -1.42 -0.53 -16.89
N GLY A 10 -1.01 -1.48 -16.04
CA GLY A 10 -0.55 -1.11 -14.72
C GLY A 10 0.42 0.05 -14.92
N GLU A 11 0.23 1.15 -14.20
CA GLU A 11 1.23 2.21 -14.22
C GLU A 11 2.49 1.58 -13.61
N PHE A 12 3.38 1.05 -14.45
CA PHE A 12 4.63 0.43 -14.03
C PHE A 12 5.70 1.50 -13.87
N GLY A 13 6.47 1.36 -12.81
CA GLY A 13 7.56 2.25 -12.44
C GLY A 13 8.89 1.81 -13.04
N SER A 14 9.97 2.35 -12.48
CA SER A 14 11.31 1.83 -12.68
C SER A 14 11.50 0.50 -11.93
N ASP A 15 12.35 -0.38 -12.43
CA ASP A 15 12.54 -1.69 -11.82
C ASP A 15 13.22 -1.61 -10.44
N CYS A 16 12.56 -2.15 -9.43
CA CYS A 16 13.21 -2.48 -8.17
C CYS A 16 14.01 -3.77 -8.34
N LEU A 17 15.20 -3.67 -8.95
CA LEU A 17 16.08 -4.82 -9.26
C LEU A 17 16.43 -5.68 -8.04
N SER A 18 16.36 -5.12 -6.84
CA SER A 18 16.56 -5.86 -5.59
C SER A 18 15.45 -6.84 -5.26
N CYS A 19 14.27 -6.64 -5.85
CA CYS A 19 13.07 -7.47 -5.71
C CYS A 19 12.71 -8.20 -7.00
N SER A 20 13.40 -7.93 -8.10
CA SER A 20 13.26 -8.63 -9.37
C SER A 20 14.23 -9.79 -9.55
N PRO A 21 13.89 -10.81 -10.36
CA PRO A 21 14.82 -11.87 -10.71
C PRO A 21 16.13 -11.32 -11.30
N PRO A 22 17.29 -11.95 -11.00
CA PRO A 22 17.46 -13.17 -10.21
C PRO A 22 17.64 -12.94 -8.70
N LEU A 23 17.66 -11.69 -8.23
CA LEU A 23 17.98 -11.35 -6.85
C LEU A 23 16.77 -11.43 -5.92
N GLY A 24 15.61 -11.01 -6.42
CA GLY A 24 14.32 -11.17 -5.76
C GLY A 24 13.37 -12.02 -6.60
N THR A 25 12.16 -12.18 -6.08
CA THR A 25 11.11 -13.04 -6.67
C THR A 25 9.76 -12.33 -6.76
N ARG A 26 9.74 -11.01 -6.56
CA ARG A 26 8.48 -10.27 -6.37
C ARG A 26 7.94 -9.65 -7.64
N TRP A 27 8.76 -8.95 -8.41
CA TRP A 27 8.34 -8.30 -9.65
C TRP A 27 9.22 -8.74 -10.79
N GLU A 28 8.66 -9.20 -11.89
CA GLU A 28 9.44 -9.36 -13.11
C GLU A 28 9.96 -7.98 -13.58
N VAL A 29 10.97 -8.02 -14.45
CA VAL A 29 11.51 -6.80 -15.06
C VAL A 29 10.41 -6.13 -15.89
N GLY A 30 10.13 -4.86 -15.60
CA GLY A 30 9.05 -4.08 -16.19
C GLY A 30 7.73 -4.13 -15.41
N GLU A 31 7.64 -4.92 -14.34
CA GLU A 31 6.41 -5.13 -13.57
C GLU A 31 6.44 -4.51 -12.16
N THR A 32 7.46 -3.70 -11.85
CA THR A 32 7.49 -2.97 -10.57
C THR A 32 6.38 -1.90 -10.57
N PRO A 33 5.52 -1.81 -9.55
CA PRO A 33 4.39 -0.89 -9.56
C PRO A 33 4.86 0.57 -9.43
N ALA A 34 4.34 1.48 -10.25
CA ALA A 34 4.59 2.92 -10.10
C ALA A 34 3.89 3.48 -8.85
N PHE A 35 2.84 2.80 -8.36
CA PHE A 35 2.11 3.22 -7.17
C PHE A 35 1.83 2.05 -6.24
N VAL A 36 2.02 2.30 -4.94
CA VAL A 36 1.51 1.44 -3.87
C VAL A 36 0.55 2.23 -3.02
N TYR A 37 -0.29 1.52 -2.29
CA TYR A 37 -1.30 2.09 -1.41
C TYR A 37 -1.02 1.62 0.01
N VAL A 38 -1.15 2.55 0.96
CA VAL A 38 -0.96 2.25 2.39
C VAL A 38 -2.19 2.70 3.16
N TYR A 39 -2.79 1.78 3.90
CA TYR A 39 -3.94 2.02 4.76
C TYR A 39 -3.55 1.84 6.23
N PHE A 40 -3.87 2.82 7.08
CA PHE A 40 -3.60 2.73 8.53
C PHE A 40 -4.88 2.48 9.32
N SER A 41 -4.79 1.59 10.31
CA SER A 41 -5.89 1.26 11.21
C SER A 41 -5.43 1.12 12.66
N GLU A 42 -6.35 1.42 13.58
CA GLU A 42 -6.21 1.16 15.02
C GLU A 42 -5.00 1.80 15.72
N LEU A 43 -4.41 2.84 15.12
CA LEU A 43 -3.38 3.64 15.80
C LEU A 43 -4.00 4.37 16.99
N VAL A 44 -3.39 4.21 18.16
CA VAL A 44 -3.80 4.90 19.38
C VAL A 44 -2.87 6.09 19.61
N LYS A 45 -3.44 7.30 19.64
CA LYS A 45 -2.67 8.51 19.94
C LYS A 45 -2.12 8.47 21.36
N CYS A 46 -0.85 8.80 21.54
CA CYS A 46 -0.28 8.95 22.87
C CYS A 46 -0.85 10.16 23.63
N PRO A 47 -0.84 10.17 24.97
CA PRO A 47 -1.39 11.28 25.76
C PRO A 47 -0.74 12.64 25.45
N ALA A 48 0.58 12.65 25.22
CA ALA A 48 1.32 13.84 24.82
C ALA A 48 1.24 14.14 23.31
N GLY A 49 0.57 13.27 22.55
CA GLY A 49 0.52 13.33 21.09
C GLY A 49 -0.28 14.52 20.59
N VAL A 50 0.30 15.27 19.64
CA VAL A 50 -0.24 16.55 19.16
C VAL A 50 -1.27 16.33 18.05
N LYS A 51 -1.07 15.31 17.21
CA LYS A 51 -1.93 15.03 16.05
C LYS A 51 -2.62 13.68 16.20
N ALA A 52 -3.90 13.60 15.83
CA ALA A 52 -4.59 12.31 15.75
C ALA A 52 -4.07 11.52 14.54
N PRO A 53 -3.79 10.21 14.67
CA PRO A 53 -3.32 9.41 13.54
C PRO A 53 -4.42 9.27 12.47
N PRO A 54 -4.05 9.09 11.18
CA PRO A 54 -4.98 9.05 10.06
C PRO A 54 -5.64 7.67 9.89
N ASN A 55 -6.21 7.13 10.96
CA ASN A 55 -6.93 5.85 10.90
C ASN A 55 -8.07 5.90 9.88
N GLY A 56 -8.24 4.83 9.11
CA GLY A 56 -9.27 4.74 8.09
C GLY A 56 -8.93 5.45 6.77
N GLN A 57 -7.71 5.98 6.63
CA GLN A 57 -7.26 6.67 5.42
C GLN A 57 -6.29 5.81 4.62
N THR A 58 -6.48 5.83 3.29
CA THR A 58 -5.57 5.23 2.32
C THR A 58 -4.72 6.31 1.65
N PHE A 59 -3.42 6.07 1.57
CA PHE A 59 -2.46 6.93 0.90
C PHE A 59 -1.98 6.26 -0.39
N LYS A 60 -2.14 6.91 -1.54
CA LYS A 60 -1.48 6.52 -2.80
C LYS A 60 -0.04 7.07 -2.79
N LEU A 61 0.94 6.19 -2.85
CA LEU A 61 2.36 6.54 -2.83
C LEU A 61 2.97 6.35 -4.22
N PRO A 62 3.42 7.40 -4.90
CA PRO A 62 4.23 7.26 -6.11
C PRO A 62 5.59 6.65 -5.78
N GLN A 63 6.12 5.88 -6.72
CA GLN A 63 7.49 5.39 -6.68
C GLN A 63 8.47 6.57 -6.75
N ASP A 64 9.54 6.46 -5.99
CA ASP A 64 10.62 7.43 -6.02
C ASP A 64 11.50 7.26 -7.26
N ILE A 65 11.67 8.35 -8.01
CA ILE A 65 12.47 8.36 -9.24
C ILE A 65 13.96 8.04 -9.02
N SER A 66 14.48 8.25 -7.82
CA SER A 66 15.89 8.06 -7.47
C SER A 66 16.16 6.74 -6.76
N ASN A 67 15.11 6.10 -6.25
CA ASN A 67 15.19 4.81 -5.60
C ASN A 67 13.98 3.93 -6.00
N PRO A 68 14.14 3.06 -7.00
CA PRO A 68 13.04 2.24 -7.53
C PRO A 68 12.36 1.30 -6.51
N CYS A 69 13.00 1.00 -5.38
CA CYS A 69 12.42 0.17 -4.32
C CYS A 69 11.69 0.97 -3.23
N LEU A 70 11.55 2.29 -3.43
CA LEU A 70 10.96 3.22 -2.48
C LEU A 70 9.71 3.86 -3.09
N TRP A 71 8.65 3.94 -2.29
CA TRP A 71 7.45 4.69 -2.59
C TRP A 71 7.20 5.68 -1.47
N ARG A 72 6.87 6.93 -1.82
CA ARG A 72 6.64 7.97 -0.81
C ARG A 72 5.64 9.01 -1.26
N SER A 73 4.84 9.46 -0.32
CA SER A 73 3.98 10.64 -0.46
C SER A 73 4.35 11.61 0.64
N ILE A 74 4.87 12.77 0.26
CA ILE A 74 5.26 13.86 1.16
C ILE A 74 4.14 14.89 1.08
N GLY A 75 3.26 14.86 2.08
CA GLY A 75 2.06 15.67 2.11
C GLY A 75 2.20 16.90 3.01
N THR A 76 1.19 17.76 2.98
CA THR A 76 1.13 18.91 3.90
C THR A 76 0.81 18.51 5.34
N SER A 77 0.33 17.28 5.55
CA SER A 77 -0.10 16.77 6.85
C SER A 77 0.62 15.50 7.27
N TRP A 78 0.95 14.64 6.32
CA TRP A 78 1.47 13.30 6.57
C TRP A 78 2.53 12.99 5.53
N ASP A 79 3.61 12.41 6.01
CA ASP A 79 4.65 11.83 5.19
C ASP A 79 4.58 10.32 5.36
N VAL A 80 4.29 9.63 4.26
CA VAL A 80 4.16 8.18 4.23
C VAL A 80 5.23 7.63 3.32
N ILE A 81 5.97 6.65 3.84
CA ILE A 81 7.06 6.00 3.14
C ILE A 81 6.85 4.50 3.22
N PHE A 82 6.98 3.82 2.09
CA PHE A 82 7.13 2.38 2.01
C PHE A 82 8.42 2.07 1.25
N ASN A 83 9.26 1.22 1.80
CA ASN A 83 10.43 0.69 1.13
C ASN A 83 10.33 -0.83 1.12
N ALA A 84 10.31 -1.42 -0.07
CA ALA A 84 10.24 -2.87 -0.22
C ALA A 84 11.56 -3.56 0.21
N ARG A 85 12.67 -2.83 0.25
CA ARG A 85 13.96 -3.33 0.75
C ARG A 85 14.88 -2.20 1.24
N GLY A 86 15.06 -2.10 2.55
CA GLY A 86 16.20 -1.42 3.16
C GLY A 86 17.41 -2.35 3.21
N PHE A 87 18.64 -1.82 3.15
CA PHE A 87 19.86 -2.65 3.11
C PHE A 87 20.53 -2.88 4.48
N ALA A 88 20.06 -2.21 5.54
CA ALA A 88 20.66 -2.32 6.88
C ALA A 88 19.67 -1.87 8.00
N PRO A 89 18.90 -2.80 8.60
CA PRO A 89 18.81 -4.23 8.30
C PRO A 89 18.13 -4.52 6.94
N ASP A 90 18.34 -5.73 6.41
CA ASP A 90 17.71 -6.20 5.16
C ASP A 90 16.23 -6.56 5.44
N GLU A 91 15.37 -5.55 5.40
CA GLU A 91 13.93 -5.65 5.71
C GLU A 91 13.13 -4.71 4.82
N SER A 92 11.84 -5.00 4.62
CA SER A 92 10.91 -3.97 4.16
C SER A 92 10.43 -3.14 5.35
N PHE A 93 10.07 -1.88 5.10
CA PHE A 93 9.47 -1.06 6.13
C PHE A 93 8.43 -0.10 5.59
N VAL A 94 7.50 0.27 6.46
CA VAL A 94 6.54 1.34 6.24
C VAL A 94 6.59 2.32 7.39
N GLN A 95 6.53 3.61 7.09
CA GLN A 95 6.64 4.69 8.06
C GLN A 95 5.58 5.77 7.82
N LEU A 96 5.05 6.30 8.92
CA LEU A 96 4.18 7.48 8.95
C LEU A 96 4.77 8.52 9.89
N ASN A 97 5.02 9.72 9.34
CA ASN A 97 5.35 10.90 10.12
C ASN A 97 4.35 12.02 9.87
N ASP A 98 4.19 12.93 10.83
CA ASP A 98 3.52 14.21 10.55
C ASP A 98 4.46 15.21 9.88
N SER A 99 3.92 16.34 9.44
CA SER A 99 4.66 17.42 8.78
C SER A 99 5.76 18.06 9.65
N ALA A 100 5.79 17.80 10.96
CA ALA A 100 6.85 18.25 11.86
C ALA A 100 7.95 17.17 12.03
N GLY A 101 7.86 16.06 11.28
CA GLY A 101 8.76 14.93 11.38
C GLY A 101 8.51 14.05 12.62
N ARG A 102 7.38 14.23 13.31
CA ARG A 102 7.05 13.41 14.48
C ARG A 102 6.47 12.08 14.05
N PHE A 103 6.83 11.04 14.78
CA PHE A 103 6.66 9.69 14.36
C PHE A 103 5.36 9.07 14.89
N HIS A 104 4.56 8.48 14.00
CA HIS A 104 3.28 7.85 14.35
C HIS A 104 3.23 6.35 14.09
N PHE A 105 3.95 5.87 13.08
CA PHE A 105 3.98 4.44 12.72
C PHE A 105 5.32 4.04 12.14
N ARG A 106 5.83 2.87 12.56
CA ARG A 106 6.87 2.10 11.86
C ARG A 106 6.50 0.66 11.96
N GLY A 107 6.47 0.00 10.83
CA GLY A 107 6.38 -1.43 10.76
C GLY A 107 7.51 -1.94 9.89
N THR A 108 8.00 -3.11 10.23
CA THR A 108 9.04 -3.80 9.46
C THR A 108 8.54 -5.20 9.10
N GLY A 109 9.06 -5.76 8.02
CA GLY A 109 8.60 -7.03 7.49
C GLY A 109 9.64 -7.69 6.58
N ALA A 110 9.24 -8.80 5.97
CA ALA A 110 10.08 -9.49 5.00
C ALA A 110 10.42 -8.57 3.82
N ILE A 111 11.64 -8.68 3.28
CA ILE A 111 12.03 -7.99 2.05
C ILE A 111 11.11 -8.39 0.90
N CYS A 112 10.85 -7.45 0.00
CA CYS A 112 10.03 -7.67 -1.20
C CYS A 112 8.70 -8.37 -0.86
N PRO A 113 7.89 -7.77 0.05
CA PRO A 113 6.71 -8.40 0.61
C PRO A 113 5.68 -8.72 -0.48
N ALA A 114 4.75 -9.63 -0.20
CA ALA A 114 3.68 -9.97 -1.14
C ALA A 114 2.73 -8.80 -1.38
N GLU A 115 2.00 -8.85 -2.50
CA GLU A 115 0.87 -7.96 -2.73
C GLU A 115 -0.13 -8.18 -1.60
N TYR A 116 -0.47 -7.10 -0.92
CA TYR A 116 -1.13 -7.12 0.38
C TYR A 116 -0.26 -7.70 1.51
N THR A 117 0.38 -6.82 2.27
CA THR A 117 1.08 -7.18 3.50
C THR A 117 0.69 -6.24 4.62
N VAL A 118 0.35 -6.82 5.78
CA VAL A 118 0.01 -6.06 6.98
C VAL A 118 1.24 -5.95 7.87
N PHE A 119 1.65 -4.71 8.12
CA PHE A 119 2.73 -4.38 9.02
C PHE A 119 2.13 -4.00 10.39
N PRO A 120 2.60 -4.58 11.50
CA PRO A 120 2.25 -4.11 12.83
C PRO A 120 3.11 -2.90 13.22
N ASN A 121 2.57 -1.99 14.01
CA ASN A 121 3.36 -0.90 14.57
C ASN A 121 4.35 -1.42 15.63
N THR A 122 5.62 -1.11 15.42
CA THR A 122 6.71 -1.40 16.37
C THR A 122 6.60 -0.60 17.67
N ALA A 123 5.94 0.56 17.65
CA ALA A 123 5.68 1.35 18.85
C ALA A 123 4.54 0.73 19.68
N VAL A 124 4.90 -0.05 20.71
CA VAL A 124 3.94 -0.67 21.63
C VAL A 124 3.67 0.15 22.90
N ALA A 125 4.46 1.20 23.14
CA ALA A 125 4.35 2.05 24.32
C ALA A 125 4.66 3.51 23.98
N CYS A 126 4.04 4.43 24.72
CA CYS A 126 4.20 5.88 24.56
C CYS A 126 5.53 6.32 25.18
N LEU A 127 6.60 6.22 24.37
CA LEU A 127 7.93 6.71 24.69
C LEU A 127 8.17 8.08 24.05
N VAL A 128 9.17 8.81 24.54
CA VAL A 128 9.59 10.09 23.95
C VAL A 128 9.91 9.88 22.47
N GLY A 129 9.25 10.65 21.61
CA GLY A 129 9.40 10.55 20.15
C GLY A 129 8.29 9.77 19.44
N ASN A 130 7.45 9.02 20.16
CA ASN A 130 6.29 8.33 19.58
C ASN A 130 5.01 9.13 19.85
N GLU A 131 4.33 9.54 18.79
CA GLU A 131 3.04 10.24 18.87
C GLU A 131 1.86 9.26 18.87
N SER A 132 2.07 8.01 18.46
CA SER A 132 1.05 6.96 18.41
C SER A 132 1.65 5.57 18.66
N ILE A 133 0.81 4.65 19.13
CA ILE A 133 1.17 3.26 19.45
C ILE A 133 0.14 2.28 18.90
N GLY A 134 0.52 1.01 18.81
CA GLY A 134 -0.35 -0.06 18.32
C GLY A 134 -0.79 0.17 16.88
N GLY A 135 -1.81 -0.57 16.43
CA GLY A 135 -2.35 -0.46 15.08
C GLY A 135 -1.49 -1.13 14.01
N THR A 136 -1.99 -1.05 12.78
CA THR A 136 -1.43 -1.73 11.61
C THR A 136 -1.39 -0.80 10.39
N ALA A 137 -0.52 -1.14 9.45
CA ALA A 137 -0.47 -0.55 8.12
C ALA A 137 -0.58 -1.67 7.08
N ALA A 138 -1.64 -1.67 6.28
CA ALA A 138 -1.77 -2.57 5.15
C ALA A 138 -1.18 -1.91 3.90
N VAL A 139 -0.17 -2.56 3.30
CA VAL A 139 0.48 -2.13 2.06
C VAL A 139 0.02 -3.04 0.93
N TYR A 140 -0.47 -2.47 -0.17
CA TYR A 140 -0.96 -3.22 -1.31
C TYR A 140 -0.78 -2.41 -2.60
N TRP A 141 -0.88 -3.08 -3.74
CA TRP A 141 -0.97 -2.45 -5.06
C TRP A 141 -2.11 -3.11 -5.82
N MET A 142 -2.13 -3.05 -7.15
CA MET A 142 -3.30 -3.43 -7.94
C MET A 142 -2.98 -4.49 -9.00
N ASP A 143 -1.89 -5.26 -8.89
CA ASP A 143 -1.56 -6.25 -9.93
C ASP A 143 -2.61 -7.37 -9.94
N GLU A 144 -2.88 -8.00 -8.79
CA GLU A 144 -3.93 -9.03 -8.64
C GLU A 144 -5.33 -8.49 -8.97
N VAL A 145 -5.59 -7.22 -8.65
CA VAL A 145 -6.84 -6.55 -8.98
C VAL A 145 -7.00 -6.35 -10.49
N LEU A 146 -5.94 -5.91 -11.17
CA LEU A 146 -5.92 -5.72 -12.62
C LEU A 146 -6.07 -7.05 -13.35
N ASP A 147 -5.46 -8.11 -12.83
CA ASP A 147 -5.62 -9.47 -13.33
C ASP A 147 -7.09 -9.91 -13.27
N ILE A 148 -7.75 -9.75 -12.12
CA ILE A 148 -9.19 -10.04 -11.97
C ILE A 148 -10.03 -9.16 -12.91
N ILE A 149 -9.76 -7.86 -13.00
CA ILE A 149 -10.49 -6.97 -13.93
C ILE A 149 -10.37 -7.45 -15.37
N SER A 150 -9.18 -7.91 -15.77
CA SER A 150 -8.90 -8.45 -17.10
C SER A 150 -9.63 -9.78 -17.33
N GLU A 151 -9.60 -10.68 -16.35
CA GLU A 151 -10.20 -12.02 -16.45
C GLU A 151 -11.73 -11.94 -16.54
N TYR A 152 -12.34 -11.04 -15.77
CA TYR A 152 -13.78 -10.85 -15.73
C TYR A 152 -14.30 -9.82 -16.75
N ASN A 153 -13.43 -9.26 -17.60
CA ASN A 153 -13.76 -8.28 -18.65
C ASN A 153 -14.60 -7.10 -18.10
N ILE A 154 -14.21 -6.59 -16.93
CA ILE A 154 -14.91 -5.49 -16.25
C ILE A 154 -14.55 -4.17 -16.94
N PRO A 155 -15.48 -3.19 -17.09
CA PRO A 155 -15.18 -1.92 -17.73
C PRO A 155 -13.99 -1.19 -17.09
N THR A 156 -13.16 -0.55 -17.90
CA THR A 156 -11.87 0.09 -17.54
C THR A 156 -11.93 1.02 -16.32
N GLU A 157 -10.79 1.19 -15.64
CA GLU A 157 -10.58 1.97 -14.39
C GLU A 157 -11.29 3.34 -14.32
N SER A 158 -11.44 4.05 -15.43
CA SER A 158 -12.12 5.35 -15.48
C SER A 158 -13.60 5.30 -15.08
N GLN A 159 -14.20 4.11 -14.96
CA GLN A 159 -15.60 3.91 -14.58
C GLN A 159 -15.78 3.20 -13.22
N LEU A 160 -14.70 2.77 -12.57
CA LEU A 160 -14.75 1.97 -11.34
C LEU A 160 -14.29 2.80 -10.13
N PHE A 161 -15.17 2.94 -9.15
CA PHE A 161 -14.80 3.38 -7.80
C PHE A 161 -14.26 2.17 -7.04
N TYR A 162 -13.02 2.29 -6.54
CA TYR A 162 -12.37 1.26 -5.74
C TYR A 162 -12.39 1.63 -4.26
N GLU A 163 -12.86 0.71 -3.44
CA GLU A 163 -12.78 0.79 -1.98
C GLU A 163 -12.10 -0.50 -1.47
N LEU A 164 -11.08 -0.35 -0.63
CA LEU A 164 -10.49 -1.46 0.13
C LEU A 164 -11.03 -1.40 1.56
N PHE A 165 -11.48 -2.54 2.07
CA PHE A 165 -11.77 -2.72 3.50
C PHE A 165 -11.02 -3.94 4.02
N LEU A 166 -10.76 -3.97 5.32
CA LEU A 166 -10.18 -5.13 5.97
C LEU A 166 -11.25 -5.84 6.80
N ILE A 167 -11.41 -7.15 6.60
CA ILE A 167 -12.13 -8.01 7.56
C ILE A 167 -11.12 -8.42 8.64
N ASP A 168 -11.49 -8.20 9.90
CA ASP A 168 -10.68 -8.48 11.09
C ASP A 168 -9.26 -7.86 11.07
N ASN A 169 -9.05 -6.79 10.29
CA ASN A 169 -7.75 -6.13 10.07
C ASN A 169 -6.68 -6.99 9.37
N VAL A 170 -7.04 -8.13 8.78
CA VAL A 170 -6.08 -9.04 8.14
C VAL A 170 -6.50 -9.48 6.75
N ILE A 171 -7.80 -9.55 6.44
CA ILE A 171 -8.27 -10.05 5.15
C ILE A 171 -8.68 -8.87 4.27
N PRO A 172 -8.06 -8.67 3.10
CA PRO A 172 -8.45 -7.62 2.18
C PRO A 172 -9.77 -7.94 1.49
N VAL A 173 -10.64 -6.94 1.46
CA VAL A 173 -11.86 -6.93 0.65
C VAL A 173 -11.74 -5.83 -0.38
N HIS A 174 -11.67 -6.23 -1.64
CA HIS A 174 -11.64 -5.33 -2.77
C HIS A 174 -13.07 -5.13 -3.27
N LYS A 175 -13.54 -3.88 -3.24
CA LYS A 175 -14.87 -3.52 -3.72
C LYS A 175 -14.75 -2.56 -4.90
N PHE A 176 -15.35 -2.96 -6.03
CA PHE A 176 -15.45 -2.14 -7.23
C PHE A 176 -16.89 -1.73 -7.44
N THR A 177 -17.14 -0.43 -7.62
CA THR A 177 -18.44 0.12 -7.95
C THR A 177 -18.40 0.84 -9.28
N ASN A 178 -19.21 0.42 -10.25
CA ASN A 178 -19.41 1.17 -11.49
C ASN A 178 -20.62 2.10 -11.35
N ARG A 179 -20.39 3.42 -11.35
CA ARG A 179 -21.48 4.42 -11.20
C ARG A 179 -22.49 4.40 -12.34
N GLU A 180 -22.08 4.05 -13.55
CA GLU A 180 -22.96 4.03 -14.73
C GLU A 180 -23.79 2.75 -14.84
N ARG A 181 -23.29 1.63 -14.27
CA ARG A 181 -23.91 0.30 -14.45
C ARG A 181 -24.51 -0.30 -13.19
N THR A 182 -24.46 0.40 -12.04
CA THR A 182 -25.00 -0.11 -10.76
C THR A 182 -24.42 -1.49 -10.39
N LEU A 183 -23.19 -1.78 -10.83
CA LEU A 183 -22.47 -3.02 -10.50
C LEU A 183 -21.65 -2.76 -9.23
N ASN A 184 -21.89 -3.59 -8.22
CA ASN A 184 -21.19 -3.59 -6.94
C ASN A 184 -20.58 -4.99 -6.78
N ILE A 185 -19.28 -5.10 -7.06
CA ILE A 185 -18.59 -6.39 -7.05
C ILE A 185 -17.61 -6.39 -5.88
N LYS A 186 -17.75 -7.38 -5.00
CA LYS A 186 -16.90 -7.60 -3.82
C LYS A 186 -16.13 -8.89 -4.04
N PHE A 187 -14.81 -8.82 -3.97
CA PHE A 187 -13.95 -9.99 -3.98
C PHE A 187 -13.21 -10.09 -2.65
N GLU A 188 -13.14 -11.31 -2.13
CA GLU A 188 -12.28 -11.69 -1.01
C GLU A 188 -11.09 -12.41 -1.64
N ILE A 189 -9.89 -11.85 -1.47
CA ILE A 189 -8.66 -12.49 -1.95
C ILE A 189 -8.10 -13.27 -0.74
N PRO A 190 -8.00 -14.62 -0.83
CA PRO A 190 -7.59 -15.48 0.27
C PRO A 190 -6.11 -15.36 0.64
#